data_AF-A0A9E3LAI6-F1
#
_entry.id   AF-A0A9E3LAI6-F1
#
_cell.length_a   1.000
_cell.length_b   1.000
_cell.length_c   1.000
_cell.angle_alpha   90.00
_cell.angle_beta   90.00
_cell.angle_gamma   90.00
#
_symmetry.space_group_name_H-M   'P 1'
#
loop_
_entity.id
_entity.type
_entity.pdbx_description
1 polymer ?
#
loop_
_entity_poly.entity_id
_entity_poly.type
_entity_poly.pdbx_seq_one_letter_code
_entity_poly.pdbx_strand_id
1 'polypeptide(L)'
;MLNAAQAALARRLQAREANITLRVNPPGVEKMSEVLLRFADPILDRSAPLEEIRATLLFAMTIWNYALLPAEARSESKGLLREVISDPWVSSVVQRLLERKAQLFADNQRMFYDLEVYQKGDELKVNVVSALPGSPTAGGAKKSGSS
;
A
#
# COMPACT_ATOMS: atom_id res chain seq x y z
N MET A 1 16.02 12.72 11.04
CA MET A 1 16.91 11.79 10.30
C MET A 1 16.11 10.54 9.96
N LEU A 2 16.25 9.99 8.76
CA LEU A 2 15.65 8.71 8.36
C LEU A 2 16.32 7.58 9.13
N ASN A 3 15.57 6.60 9.64
CA ASN A 3 16.18 5.39 10.20
C ASN A 3 16.70 4.46 9.09
N ALA A 4 17.52 3.46 9.45
CA ALA A 4 18.17 2.58 8.48
C ALA A 4 17.17 1.89 7.52
N ALA A 5 16.02 1.50 8.06
CA ALA A 5 14.92 0.91 7.30
C ALA A 5 14.31 1.94 6.31
N GLN A 6 13.94 3.12 6.78
CA GLN A 6 13.47 4.20 5.92
C GLN A 6 14.49 4.60 4.84
N ALA A 7 15.79 4.50 5.12
CA ALA A 7 16.86 4.72 4.14
C ALA A 7 16.96 3.58 3.12
N ALA A 8 16.82 2.33 3.54
CA ALA A 8 16.78 1.17 2.64
C ALA A 8 15.56 1.24 1.70
N LEU A 9 14.40 1.59 2.26
CA LEU A 9 13.16 1.84 1.52
C LEU A 9 13.33 2.98 0.51
N ALA A 10 13.91 4.12 0.92
CA ALA A 10 14.19 5.23 0.02
C ALA A 10 15.13 4.85 -1.13
N ARG A 11 16.18 4.05 -0.85
CA ARG A 11 17.11 3.56 -1.87
C ARG A 11 16.42 2.64 -2.88
N ARG A 12 15.57 1.72 -2.41
CA ARG A 12 14.79 0.82 -3.29
C ARG A 12 13.87 1.62 -4.22
N LEU A 13 13.23 2.67 -3.73
CA LEU A 13 12.41 3.55 -4.57
C LEU A 13 13.22 4.32 -5.59
N GLN A 14 14.35 4.93 -5.20
CA GLN A 14 15.22 5.67 -6.10
C GLN A 14 15.76 4.80 -7.25
N ALA A 15 15.97 3.50 -6.99
CA ALA A 15 16.37 2.54 -8.01
C ALA A 15 15.22 2.12 -8.95
N ARG A 16 13.95 2.23 -8.52
CA ARG A 16 12.77 1.83 -9.29
C ARG A 16 12.10 2.97 -10.06
N GLU A 17 11.99 4.17 -9.48
CA GLU A 17 11.30 5.31 -10.10
C GLU A 17 11.93 6.66 -9.75
N ALA A 18 12.25 7.46 -10.78
CA ALA A 18 12.97 8.73 -10.63
C ALA A 18 12.11 9.91 -10.14
N ASN A 19 10.77 9.79 -10.09
CA ASN A 19 9.85 10.92 -9.84
C ASN A 19 9.02 10.84 -8.55
N ILE A 20 9.31 9.92 -7.62
CA ILE A 20 8.59 9.83 -6.35
C ILE A 20 9.18 10.82 -5.33
N THR A 21 8.41 11.84 -4.94
CA THR A 21 8.79 12.73 -3.82
C THR A 21 8.45 12.05 -2.49
N LEU A 22 9.46 11.50 -1.82
CA LEU A 22 9.29 10.86 -0.51
C LEU A 22 8.98 11.91 0.58
N ARG A 23 7.81 11.80 1.21
CA ARG A 23 7.43 12.59 2.39
C ARG A 23 7.26 11.66 3.59
N VAL A 24 8.02 11.89 4.64
CA VAL A 24 7.98 11.07 5.86
C VAL A 24 6.98 11.67 6.84
N ASN A 25 5.92 10.92 7.14
CA ASN A 25 4.93 11.21 8.20
C ASN A 25 4.57 12.70 8.34
N PRO A 26 4.01 13.34 7.29
CA PRO A 26 3.61 14.73 7.40
C PRO A 26 2.57 14.90 8.52
N PRO A 27 2.72 15.90 9.40
CA PRO A 27 1.79 16.14 10.51
C PRO A 27 0.38 16.40 9.98
N GLY A 28 -0.62 15.86 10.67
CA GLY A 28 -2.04 15.97 10.27
C GLY A 28 -2.47 15.00 9.16
N VAL A 29 -1.58 14.15 8.65
CA VAL A 29 -1.92 13.12 7.65
C VAL A 29 -1.88 11.74 8.29
N GLU A 30 -2.91 10.94 8.05
CA GLU A 30 -2.99 9.56 8.56
C GLU A 30 -1.78 8.73 8.09
N LYS A 31 -1.11 8.10 9.05
CA LYS A 31 0.13 7.36 8.79
C LYS A 31 -0.18 6.01 8.15
N MET A 32 0.28 5.82 6.92
CA MET A 32 -0.10 4.64 6.13
C MET A 32 0.38 3.30 6.71
N SER A 33 1.44 3.28 7.53
CA SER A 33 1.85 2.05 8.23
C SER A 33 0.81 1.61 9.27
N GLU A 34 0.19 2.57 9.99
CA GLU A 34 -0.86 2.30 10.97
C GLU A 34 -2.17 1.93 10.27
N VAL A 35 -2.46 2.55 9.12
CA VAL A 35 -3.57 2.16 8.24
C VAL A 35 -3.43 0.71 7.82
N LEU A 36 -2.26 0.30 7.30
CA LEU A 36 -2.02 -1.08 6.88
C LEU A 36 -2.22 -2.07 8.03
N LEU A 37 -1.70 -1.76 9.23
CA LEU A 37 -1.86 -2.61 10.41
C LEU A 37 -3.34 -2.71 10.85
N ARG A 38 -4.07 -1.59 10.90
CA ARG A 38 -5.51 -1.57 11.24
C ARG A 38 -6.37 -2.28 10.19
N PHE A 39 -5.97 -2.17 8.94
CA PHE A 39 -6.61 -2.84 7.82
C PHE A 39 -6.41 -4.36 7.90
N ALA A 40 -5.18 -4.81 8.11
CA ALA A 40 -4.79 -6.21 8.20
C ALA A 40 -5.18 -6.90 9.52
N ASP A 41 -5.56 -6.15 10.55
CA ASP A 41 -5.87 -6.65 11.90
C ASP A 41 -6.72 -7.94 11.94
N PRO A 42 -7.76 -8.14 11.10
CA PRO A 42 -8.55 -9.37 11.12
C PRO A 42 -7.80 -10.66 10.73
N ILE A 43 -6.65 -10.52 10.05
CA ILE A 43 -5.83 -11.65 9.57
C ILE A 43 -4.41 -11.62 10.11
N LEU A 44 -4.05 -10.58 10.86
CA LEU A 44 -2.70 -10.37 11.36
C LEU A 44 -2.52 -11.09 12.69
N ASP A 45 -1.84 -12.23 12.66
CA ASP A 45 -1.29 -12.84 13.85
C ASP A 45 0.05 -12.17 14.22
N ARG A 46 0.04 -11.40 15.30
CA ARG A 46 1.24 -10.69 15.79
C ARG A 46 2.23 -11.61 16.53
N SER A 47 1.83 -12.84 16.84
CA SER A 47 2.68 -13.86 17.47
C SER A 47 3.38 -14.77 16.45
N ALA A 48 2.97 -14.69 15.18
CA ALA A 48 3.57 -15.46 14.11
C ALA A 48 5.04 -15.05 13.83
N PRO A 49 5.84 -15.91 13.21
CA PRO A 49 7.18 -15.57 12.73
C PRO A 49 7.19 -14.32 11.84
N LEU A 50 8.26 -13.54 11.90
CA LEU A 50 8.40 -12.27 11.16
C LEU A 50 8.13 -12.41 9.65
N GLU A 51 8.52 -13.53 9.04
CA GLU A 51 8.28 -13.81 7.62
C GLU A 51 6.79 -13.99 7.32
N GLU A 52 6.03 -14.64 8.20
CA GLU A 52 4.59 -14.82 8.06
C GLU A 52 3.82 -13.52 8.28
N ILE A 53 4.27 -12.72 9.26
CA ILE A 53 3.77 -11.34 9.46
C ILE A 53 4.01 -10.52 8.18
N ARG A 54 5.21 -10.60 7.60
CA ARG A 54 5.54 -9.88 6.37
C ARG A 54 4.67 -10.34 5.20
N ALA A 55 4.49 -11.65 5.02
CA ALA A 55 3.63 -12.19 3.97
C ALA A 55 2.16 -11.74 4.13
N THR A 56 1.64 -11.78 5.35
CA THR A 56 0.30 -11.30 5.70
C THR A 56 0.11 -9.82 5.35
N LEU A 57 1.10 -8.98 5.68
CA LEU A 57 1.05 -7.55 5.38
C LEU A 57 1.18 -7.26 3.88
N LEU A 58 1.99 -8.02 3.13
CA LEU A 58 2.05 -7.93 1.66
C LEU A 58 0.73 -8.34 1.01
N PHE A 59 0.07 -9.37 1.53
CA PHE A 59 -1.24 -9.79 1.06
C PHE A 59 -2.28 -8.69 1.30
N ALA A 60 -2.34 -8.15 2.52
CA ALA A 60 -3.22 -7.02 2.85
C ALA A 60 -2.96 -5.79 1.94
N MET A 61 -1.69 -5.46 1.70
CA MET A 61 -1.28 -4.39 0.78
C MET A 61 -1.81 -4.61 -0.64
N THR A 62 -1.78 -5.85 -1.12
CA THR A 62 -2.29 -6.24 -2.44
C THR A 62 -3.81 -6.04 -2.54
N ILE A 63 -4.56 -6.50 -1.54
CA ILE A 63 -6.03 -6.33 -1.51
C ILE A 63 -6.42 -4.85 -1.40
N TRP A 64 -5.68 -4.07 -0.61
CA TRP A 64 -5.87 -2.63 -0.51
C TRP A 64 -5.73 -1.93 -1.87
N ASN A 65 -4.63 -2.19 -2.58
CA ASN A 65 -4.37 -1.59 -3.89
C ASN A 65 -5.41 -2.04 -4.93
N TYR A 66 -5.80 -3.32 -4.92
CA TYR A 66 -6.85 -3.84 -5.80
C TYR A 66 -8.18 -3.08 -5.63
N ALA A 67 -8.55 -2.75 -4.39
CA ALA A 67 -9.76 -1.98 -4.11
C ALA A 67 -9.71 -0.54 -4.65
N LEU A 68 -8.53 0.00 -4.97
CA LEU A 68 -8.36 1.33 -5.56
C LEU A 68 -8.31 1.33 -7.09
N LEU A 69 -8.21 0.14 -7.72
CA LEU A 69 -8.19 0.05 -9.17
C LEU A 69 -9.57 0.41 -9.78
N PRO A 70 -9.61 1.10 -10.93
CA PRO A 70 -10.81 1.22 -11.76
C PRO A 70 -11.39 -0.15 -12.16
N ALA A 71 -12.67 -0.22 -12.49
CA ALA A 71 -13.36 -1.48 -12.79
C ALA A 71 -12.70 -2.25 -13.95
N GLU A 72 -12.18 -1.50 -14.93
CA GLU A 72 -11.48 -2.00 -16.11
C GLU A 72 -10.15 -2.66 -15.71
N ALA A 73 -9.33 -1.96 -14.92
CA ALA A 73 -8.05 -2.47 -14.42
C ALA A 73 -8.23 -3.63 -13.42
N ARG A 74 -9.33 -3.66 -12.66
CA ARG A 74 -9.69 -4.83 -11.83
C ARG A 74 -9.93 -6.05 -12.69
N SER A 75 -10.55 -5.90 -13.87
CA SER A 75 -10.83 -7.02 -14.77
C SER A 75 -9.56 -7.66 -15.33
N GLU A 76 -8.53 -6.87 -15.62
CA GLU A 76 -7.20 -7.37 -16.02
C GLU A 76 -6.46 -8.01 -14.84
N SER A 77 -6.56 -7.38 -13.66
CA SER A 77 -5.94 -7.88 -12.42
C SER A 77 -6.62 -9.13 -11.84
N LYS A 78 -7.83 -9.46 -12.32
CA LYS A 78 -8.54 -10.67 -11.92
C LYS A 78 -7.71 -11.92 -12.21
N GLY A 79 -6.86 -11.95 -13.22
CA GLY A 79 -6.03 -13.14 -13.50
C GLY A 79 -5.14 -13.53 -12.31
N LEU A 80 -4.43 -12.53 -11.75
CA LEU A 80 -3.47 -12.74 -10.66
C LEU A 80 -4.14 -13.04 -9.31
N LEU A 81 -5.27 -12.39 -9.05
CA LEU A 81 -6.05 -12.69 -7.83
C LEU A 81 -6.81 -14.00 -7.99
N ARG A 82 -7.39 -14.33 -9.15
CA ARG A 82 -8.25 -15.50 -9.37
C ARG A 82 -7.62 -16.82 -8.93
N GLU A 83 -6.32 -16.99 -9.15
CA GLU A 83 -5.61 -18.19 -8.67
C GLU A 83 -5.57 -18.24 -7.13
N VAL A 84 -5.39 -17.10 -6.47
CA VAL A 84 -5.35 -16.97 -5.01
C VAL A 84 -6.74 -17.05 -4.36
N ILE A 85 -7.77 -16.47 -4.97
CA ILE A 85 -9.18 -16.52 -4.50
C ILE A 85 -9.96 -17.77 -4.97
N SER A 86 -9.29 -18.72 -5.63
CA SER A 86 -9.91 -20.01 -5.99
C SER A 86 -10.24 -20.86 -4.76
N ASP A 87 -9.52 -20.65 -3.66
CA ASP A 87 -9.84 -21.19 -2.36
C ASP A 87 -11.03 -20.41 -1.72
N PRO A 88 -12.15 -21.07 -1.39
CA PRO A 88 -13.31 -20.42 -0.78
C PRO A 88 -13.01 -19.69 0.54
N TRP A 89 -12.08 -20.21 1.35
CA TRP A 89 -11.67 -19.57 2.59
C TRP A 89 -10.93 -18.27 2.30
N VAL A 90 -9.96 -18.29 1.37
CA VAL A 90 -9.24 -17.08 0.96
C VAL A 90 -10.19 -16.05 0.35
N SER A 91 -11.16 -16.49 -0.46
CA SER A 91 -12.20 -15.61 -1.00
C SER A 91 -13.00 -14.89 0.08
N SER A 92 -13.40 -15.60 1.15
CA SER A 92 -14.10 -14.97 2.28
C SER A 92 -13.25 -13.93 3.00
N VAL A 93 -11.95 -14.19 3.15
CA VAL A 93 -10.98 -13.26 3.75
C VAL A 93 -10.84 -12.00 2.90
N VAL A 94 -10.67 -12.16 1.59
CA VAL A 94 -10.57 -11.03 0.65
C VAL A 94 -11.83 -10.18 0.69
N GLN A 95 -13.00 -10.79 0.64
CA GLN A 95 -14.27 -10.07 0.69
C GLN A 95 -14.40 -9.26 1.98
N ARG A 96 -14.08 -9.86 3.13
CA ARG A 96 -14.07 -9.17 4.43
C ARG A 96 -13.12 -7.98 4.46
N LEU A 97 -11.94 -8.10 3.87
CA LEU A 97 -10.99 -7.00 3.78
C LEU A 97 -11.48 -5.88 2.86
N LEU A 98 -12.08 -6.22 1.71
CA LEU A 98 -12.65 -5.22 0.79
C LEU A 98 -13.78 -4.42 1.45
N GLU A 99 -14.69 -5.09 2.14
CA GLU A 99 -15.76 -4.46 2.92
C GLU A 99 -15.20 -3.57 4.03
N ARG A 100 -14.20 -4.04 4.76
CA ARG A 100 -13.51 -3.26 5.80
C ARG A 100 -12.86 -2.00 5.22
N LYS A 101 -12.24 -2.07 4.03
CA LYS A 101 -11.71 -0.88 3.36
C LYS A 101 -12.81 0.12 3.08
N ALA A 102 -13.92 -0.33 2.49
CA ALA A 102 -15.03 0.53 2.13
C ALA A 102 -15.69 1.19 3.36
N GLN A 103 -15.77 0.48 4.49
CA GLN A 103 -16.41 1.00 5.71
C GLN A 103 -15.52 1.93 6.52
N LEU A 104 -14.21 1.63 6.63
CA LEU A 104 -13.32 2.32 7.57
C LEU A 104 -12.33 3.27 6.90
N PHE A 105 -12.12 3.13 5.60
CA PHE A 105 -11.04 3.81 4.86
C PHE A 105 -11.49 4.28 3.47
N ALA A 106 -12.76 4.66 3.31
CA ALA A 106 -13.35 5.07 2.04
C ALA A 106 -12.60 6.24 1.39
N ASP A 107 -12.24 7.25 2.18
CA ASP A 107 -11.59 8.48 1.71
C ASP A 107 -10.09 8.30 1.40
N ASN A 108 -9.52 7.17 1.83
CA ASN A 108 -8.10 6.92 1.64
C ASN A 108 -7.84 6.28 0.26
N GLN A 109 -7.35 7.13 -0.65
CA GLN A 109 -7.03 6.81 -2.04
C GLN A 109 -5.55 6.55 -2.28
N ARG A 110 -4.73 6.48 -1.21
CA ARG A 110 -3.28 6.23 -1.36
C ARG A 110 -3.02 4.76 -1.65
N MET A 111 -2.25 4.50 -2.70
CA MET A 111 -1.71 3.17 -3.01
C MET A 111 -0.41 2.93 -2.25
N PHE A 112 -0.15 1.68 -1.90
CA PHE A 112 1.12 1.23 -1.35
C PHE A 112 2.06 0.76 -2.46
N TYR A 113 3.34 1.07 -2.34
CA TYR A 113 4.37 0.73 -3.34
C TYR A 113 5.47 -0.18 -2.80
N ASP A 114 5.79 -0.04 -1.52
CA ASP A 114 6.82 -0.85 -0.88
C ASP A 114 6.52 -0.97 0.62
N LEU A 115 6.99 -2.06 1.21
CA LEU A 115 6.82 -2.45 2.59
C LEU A 115 8.17 -2.88 3.14
N GLU A 116 8.41 -2.52 4.40
CA GLU A 116 9.51 -3.07 5.17
C GLU A 116 9.02 -3.42 6.57
N VAL A 117 9.25 -4.67 6.94
CA VAL A 117 8.86 -5.23 8.24
C VAL A 117 10.10 -5.81 8.89
N TYR A 118 10.40 -5.31 10.08
CA TYR A 118 11.54 -5.75 10.88
C TYR A 118 11.20 -5.68 12.35
N GLN A 119 11.94 -6.43 13.15
CA GLN A 119 11.77 -6.46 14.59
C GLN A 119 12.90 -5.65 15.25
N LYS A 120 12.56 -4.82 16.23
CA LYS A 120 13.53 -4.03 17.00
C LYS A 120 13.27 -4.27 18.49
N GLY A 121 14.05 -5.17 19.10
CA GLY A 121 13.73 -5.72 20.42
C GLY A 121 12.42 -6.51 20.32
N ASP A 122 11.49 -6.28 21.24
CA ASP A 122 10.18 -6.94 21.22
C ASP A 122 9.15 -6.22 20.33
N GLU A 123 9.52 -5.11 19.69
CA GLU A 123 8.59 -4.29 18.92
C GLU A 123 8.66 -4.59 17.41
N LEU A 124 7.50 -4.90 16.83
CA LEU A 124 7.32 -4.98 15.38
C LEU A 124 7.33 -3.57 14.77
N LYS A 125 8.23 -3.33 13.81
CA LYS A 125 8.29 -2.07 13.07
C LYS A 125 7.85 -2.29 11.63
N VAL A 126 6.93 -1.44 11.18
CA VAL A 126 6.40 -1.42 9.82
C VAL A 126 6.65 -0.06 9.21
N ASN A 127 7.37 -0.04 8.10
CA ASN A 127 7.52 1.13 7.24
C ASN A 127 6.85 0.83 5.90
N VAL A 128 6.20 1.85 5.33
CA VAL A 128 5.55 1.74 4.03
C VAL A 128 5.87 2.93 3.17
N VAL A 129 5.84 2.71 1.86
CA VAL A 129 5.80 3.76 0.85
C VAL A 129 4.40 3.81 0.31
N SER A 130 3.83 5.01 0.28
CA SER A 130 2.51 5.22 -0.29
C SER A 130 2.45 6.54 -1.06
N ALA A 131 1.67 6.56 -2.13
CA ALA A 131 1.38 7.79 -2.86
C ALA A 131 -0.09 7.82 -3.30
N LEU A 132 -0.62 9.01 -3.54
CA LEU A 132 -1.83 9.12 -4.35
C LEU A 132 -1.46 8.70 -5.78
N PRO A 133 -2.30 7.93 -6.48
CA PRO A 133 -2.11 7.71 -7.90
C PRO A 133 -2.07 9.09 -8.57
N GLY A 134 -1.00 9.36 -9.32
CA GLY A 134 -0.84 10.64 -10.01
C GLY A 134 -2.07 10.89 -10.87
N SER A 135 -2.68 12.08 -10.76
CA SER A 135 -3.56 12.53 -11.83
C SER A 135 -2.78 12.41 -13.14
N PRO A 136 -3.34 11.85 -14.22
CA PRO A 136 -2.70 11.93 -15.53
C PRO A 136 -2.44 13.42 -15.75
N THR A 137 -1.18 13.80 -15.78
CA THR A 137 -0.79 15.19 -15.93
C THR A 137 -1.42 15.64 -17.24
N ALA A 138 -2.37 16.59 -17.14
CA ALA A 138 -2.78 17.40 -18.26
C ALA A 138 -1.53 18.09 -18.78
N GLY A 139 -0.89 17.45 -19.75
CA GLY A 139 0.34 17.91 -20.36
C GLY A 139 0.10 19.23 -21.05
N GLY A 140 0.53 20.31 -20.39
CA GLY A 140 1.09 21.49 -21.02
C GLY A 140 0.14 22.28 -21.93
N ALA A 141 -0.77 23.05 -21.33
CA ALA A 141 -1.19 24.31 -21.96
C ALA A 141 0.03 25.23 -21.99
N LYS A 142 0.82 25.15 -23.06
CA LYS A 142 1.87 26.13 -23.35
C LYS A 142 1.15 27.44 -23.68
N LYS A 143 1.07 28.34 -22.70
CA LYS A 143 0.85 29.76 -22.95
C LYS A 143 2.04 30.24 -23.79
N SER A 144 1.83 30.45 -25.08
CA SER A 144 2.66 31.36 -25.87
C SER A 144 1.85 32.62 -26.12
N GLY A 145 2.02 33.59 -25.23
CA GLY A 145 1.71 34.99 -25.48
C GLY A 145 2.98 35.74 -25.85
N SER A 146 2.85 36.57 -26.88
CA SER A 146 3.67 37.72 -27.32
C SER A 146 5.17 37.55 -27.55
N SER A 147 5.61 37.78 -28.78
CA SER A 147 5.78 39.14 -29.32
C SER A 147 5.69 39.13 -30.85
#